data_AF-A0A395JEV4-F1
#
_entry.id   AF-A0A395JEV4-F1
#
_cell.length_a   1.000
_cell.length_b   1.000
_cell.length_c   1.000
_cell.angle_alpha   90.00
_cell.angle_beta   90.00
_cell.angle_gamma   90.00
#
_symmetry.space_group_name_H-M   'P 1'
#
loop_
_entity.id
_entity.type
_entity.pdbx_description
1 polymer ?
#
loop_
_entity_poly.entity_id
_entity_poly.type
_entity_poly.pdbx_seq_one_letter_code
_entity_poly.pdbx_strand_id
1 'polypeptide(L)'
;MAGDINNLRIHFYGVQGSGSVYPRRAERHLMRERTEVELLERVFALLKTQSTAESNQNNVAGNGSEAGSTAEALALAEILSAESIAPERIKSLWEKIAPPEAPSYGGWTSCFRLETSDGYDIVFDCGSGFRLCAQDLELKWSSQASRSLTIFGTHAHFDHTEGFDQADVCFNPANHIHVYGNASYLNALDHYLGVFSHKVDKSEPGRQTPLTYELMPADFEATELRDLSKDKSNKSSDELGASEADSVAQHIHDWNQPVWIGKTKIQAFEVFHPDPCLAYRIEHNGKVFVYCTDHELRHGPNPEYPPQVESVDAERRLREFAKDADVVYRDGQFLRAEYDGDKSLDSGIGTARRDWGHSCIEDVVEMAQACNIRRTYIGHHDPSRSWQEKVEIDEMLKQHCTDDQHIELAKGETVIDL
;
A
#
# COMPACT_ATOMS: atom_id res chain seq x y z
N MET A 1 17.81 12.04 0.50
CA MET A 1 18.47 10.99 -0.30
C MET A 1 18.17 9.68 0.39
N ALA A 2 17.42 8.78 -0.26
CA ALA A 2 17.16 7.46 0.28
C ALA A 2 18.50 6.72 0.47
N GLY A 3 18.72 6.13 1.64
CA GLY A 3 19.95 5.38 1.93
C GLY A 3 20.06 4.12 1.08
N ASP A 4 21.27 3.55 1.01
CA ASP A 4 21.57 2.31 0.28
C ASP A 4 20.57 1.20 0.63
N ILE A 5 20.12 0.47 -0.39
CA ILE A 5 19.17 -0.64 -0.23
C ILE A 5 19.95 -1.93 0.01
N ASN A 6 19.88 -2.46 1.23
CA ASN A 6 20.60 -3.68 1.60
C ASN A 6 20.04 -4.94 0.92
N ASN A 7 18.71 -5.02 0.76
CA ASN A 7 18.07 -6.16 0.11
C ASN A 7 16.80 -5.79 -0.65
N LEU A 8 15.68 -5.56 0.04
CA LEU A 8 14.40 -5.17 -0.57
C LEU A 8 13.76 -4.05 0.26
N ARG A 9 13.33 -2.97 -0.39
CA ARG A 9 12.56 -1.89 0.23
C ARG A 9 11.19 -1.81 -0.41
N ILE A 10 10.15 -1.73 0.41
CA ILE A 10 8.74 -1.63 -0.01
C ILE A 10 8.23 -0.24 0.36
N HIS A 11 7.66 0.47 -0.59
CA HIS A 11 7.03 1.77 -0.41
C HIS A 11 5.52 1.68 -0.65
N PHE A 12 4.75 2.20 0.29
CA PHE A 12 3.29 2.23 0.24
C PHE A 12 2.88 3.63 -0.22
N TYR A 13 2.78 3.85 -1.53
CA TYR A 13 2.38 5.16 -2.05
C TYR A 13 0.87 5.40 -1.91
N GLY A 14 0.08 4.34 -1.98
CA GLY A 14 -1.35 4.39 -1.73
C GLY A 14 -1.89 3.07 -1.20
N VAL A 15 -2.77 3.16 -0.20
CA VAL A 15 -3.33 2.03 0.55
C VAL A 15 -4.85 2.11 0.69
N GLN A 16 -5.47 3.11 0.07
CA GLN A 16 -6.90 3.39 0.12
C GLN A 16 -7.65 2.63 -0.97
N GLY A 17 -8.84 2.13 -0.66
CA GLY A 17 -9.72 1.50 -1.65
C GLY A 17 -10.73 2.47 -2.27
N SER A 18 -11.23 2.11 -3.45
CA SER A 18 -12.26 2.74 -4.28
C SER A 18 -12.00 4.18 -4.75
N GLY A 19 -11.30 5.00 -3.97
CA GLY A 19 -10.98 6.38 -4.32
C GLY A 19 -10.16 7.08 -3.24
N SER A 20 -9.47 8.15 -3.61
CA SER A 20 -8.61 8.89 -2.68
C SER A 20 -9.39 9.52 -1.52
N VAL A 21 -9.06 9.16 -0.27
CA VAL A 21 -9.71 9.67 0.94
C VAL A 21 -8.69 10.21 1.92
N TYR A 22 -8.74 11.52 2.17
CA TYR A 22 -7.89 12.21 3.15
C TYR A 22 -8.69 12.61 4.39
N PRO A 23 -8.03 12.69 5.57
CA PRO A 23 -8.67 13.20 6.76
C PRO A 23 -9.29 14.58 6.51
N ARG A 24 -10.53 14.79 6.95
CA ARG A 24 -11.26 16.06 6.84
C ARG A 24 -10.55 17.14 7.67
N ARG A 25 -10.87 18.41 7.39
CA ARG A 25 -10.29 19.55 8.13
C ARG A 25 -10.46 19.41 9.65
N ALA A 26 -11.63 18.96 10.11
CA ALA A 26 -11.90 18.76 11.53
C ALA A 26 -11.02 17.66 12.13
N GLU A 27 -10.86 16.53 11.43
CA GLU A 27 -9.99 15.42 11.86
C GLU A 27 -8.53 15.87 11.93
N ARG A 28 -8.04 16.61 10.93
CA ARG A 28 -6.68 17.19 10.96
C ARG A 28 -6.47 18.15 12.13
N HIS A 29 -7.48 18.94 12.49
CA HIS A 29 -7.41 19.83 13.66
C HIS A 29 -7.32 19.04 14.96
N LEU A 30 -8.13 17.99 15.12
CA LEU A 30 -8.09 17.13 16.31
C LEU A 30 -6.74 16.41 16.45
N MET A 31 -6.19 15.90 15.34
CA MET A 31 -4.84 15.32 15.33
C MET A 31 -3.81 16.35 15.77
N ARG A 32 -3.85 17.55 15.17
CA ARG A 32 -2.92 18.63 15.52
C ARG A 32 -3.03 19.01 16.99
N GLU A 33 -4.24 19.16 17.53
CA GLU A 33 -4.46 19.47 18.94
C GLU A 33 -3.85 18.38 19.84
N ARG A 34 -4.10 17.10 19.53
CA ARG A 34 -3.51 15.97 20.27
C ARG A 34 -1.98 15.99 20.22
N THR A 35 -1.39 16.20 19.05
CA THR A 35 0.06 16.30 18.86
C THR A 35 0.66 17.50 19.60
N GLU A 36 -0.01 18.66 19.60
CA GLU A 36 0.44 19.85 20.33
C GLU A 36 0.38 19.65 21.85
N VAL A 37 -0.68 19.01 22.36
CA VAL A 37 -0.80 18.64 23.78
C VAL A 37 0.32 17.67 24.18
N GLU A 38 0.56 16.61 23.40
CA GLU A 38 1.62 15.64 23.70
C GLU A 38 3.02 16.30 23.69
N LEU A 39 3.27 17.20 22.75
CA LEU A 39 4.51 17.98 22.72
C LEU A 39 4.68 18.81 24.00
N LEU A 40 3.62 19.49 24.45
CA LEU A 40 3.66 20.27 25.69
C LEU A 40 3.89 19.37 26.92
N GLU A 41 3.27 18.20 26.98
CA GLU A 41 3.50 17.23 28.06
C GLU A 41 4.96 16.77 28.13
N ARG A 42 5.57 16.48 26.97
CA ARG A 42 7.00 16.12 26.87
C ARG A 42 7.90 17.27 27.31
N VAL A 43 7.60 18.51 26.88
CA VAL A 43 8.33 19.71 27.33
C VAL A 43 8.24 19.86 28.85
N PHE A 44 7.04 19.74 29.44
CA PHE A 44 6.87 19.82 30.89
C PHE A 44 7.56 18.69 31.64
N ALA A 45 7.61 17.48 31.09
CA ALA A 45 8.38 16.38 31.66
C ALA A 45 9.88 16.69 31.71
N LEU A 46 10.45 17.24 30.61
CA LEU A 46 11.86 17.64 30.56
C LEU A 46 12.20 18.74 31.58
N LEU A 47 11.33 19.74 31.75
CA LEU A 47 11.52 20.80 32.75
C LEU A 47 11.53 20.28 34.19
N LYS A 48 10.69 19.29 34.49
CA LYS A 48 10.67 18.63 35.82
C LYS A 48 11.98 17.88 36.07
N THR A 49 12.52 17.19 35.06
CA THR A 49 13.81 16.48 35.16
C THR A 49 14.97 17.43 35.43
N GLN A 50 14.96 18.64 34.85
CA GLN A 50 15.98 19.65 35.13
C GLN A 50 15.88 20.19 36.58
N SER A 51 14.68 20.55 37.02
CA SER A 51 14.47 21.10 38.38
C SER A 51 14.86 20.10 39.48
N THR A 52 14.65 18.80 39.24
CA THR A 52 15.05 17.73 40.17
C THR A 52 16.56 17.51 40.19
N ALA A 53 17.26 17.66 39.06
CA ALA A 53 18.72 17.62 39.02
C ALA A 53 19.38 18.82 39.73
N GLU A 54 18.85 20.03 39.57
CA GLU A 54 19.34 21.25 40.25
C GLU A 54 19.10 21.20 41.76
N SER A 55 17.96 20.66 42.20
CA SER A 55 17.65 20.49 43.63
C SER A 55 18.45 19.37 44.29
N ASN A 56 18.81 18.30 43.56
CA ASN A 56 19.72 17.27 44.06
C ASN A 56 21.18 17.74 44.12
N GLN A 57 21.64 18.57 43.18
CA GLN A 57 22.98 19.19 43.27
C GLN A 57 23.11 20.12 44.49
N ASN A 58 22.04 20.81 44.88
CA ASN A 58 22.04 21.68 46.06
C ASN A 58 21.91 20.91 47.39
N ASN A 59 21.54 19.62 47.37
CA ASN A 59 21.38 18.78 48.58
C ASN A 59 22.48 17.73 48.77
N VAL A 60 23.38 17.52 47.82
CA VAL A 60 24.45 16.50 47.91
C VAL A 60 25.83 17.17 48.00
N ALA A 61 26.17 17.60 49.22
CA ALA A 61 27.55 17.68 49.70
C ALA A 61 28.03 16.33 50.31
N GLY A 62 27.36 15.22 50.02
CA GLY A 62 27.70 13.92 50.58
C GLY A 62 27.01 12.74 49.87
N ASN A 63 27.83 11.91 49.24
CA ASN A 63 27.55 10.62 48.60
C ASN A 63 26.78 10.62 47.26
N GLY A 64 27.50 10.12 46.24
CA GLY A 64 27.09 10.08 44.86
C GLY A 64 25.96 9.11 44.55
N SER A 65 24.92 9.66 43.94
CA SER A 65 24.09 8.95 42.96
C SER A 65 23.91 9.91 41.79
N GLU A 66 24.42 9.53 40.62
CA GLU A 66 24.27 10.28 39.36
C GLU A 66 22.80 10.30 38.94
N ALA A 67 22.03 11.28 39.42
CA ALA A 67 20.81 11.71 38.75
C ALA A 67 21.21 12.67 37.62
N GLY A 68 21.74 12.12 36.53
CA GLY A 68 22.15 12.89 35.36
C GLY A 68 20.92 13.41 34.62
N SER A 69 20.79 14.74 34.47
CA SER A 69 19.84 15.33 33.54
C SER A 69 20.03 14.75 32.14
N THR A 70 18.93 14.36 31.50
CA THR A 70 18.94 13.95 30.08
C THR A 70 19.47 15.08 29.20
N ALA A 71 20.14 14.74 28.08
CA ALA A 71 20.70 15.72 27.15
C ALA A 71 19.63 16.70 26.62
N GLU A 72 18.39 16.24 26.47
CA GLU A 72 17.22 17.02 26.03
C GLU A 72 16.81 18.05 27.09
N ALA A 73 16.85 17.68 28.37
CA ALA A 73 16.51 18.58 29.48
C ALA A 73 17.56 19.71 29.62
N LEU A 74 18.84 19.38 29.44
CA LEU A 74 19.93 20.37 29.40
C LEU A 74 19.80 21.30 28.18
N ALA A 75 19.50 20.76 27.01
CA ALA A 75 19.28 21.56 25.80
C ALA A 75 18.09 22.51 25.95
N LEU A 76 16.99 22.06 26.58
CA LEU A 76 15.83 22.90 26.87
C LEU A 76 16.16 24.00 27.89
N ALA A 77 16.94 23.68 28.93
CA ALA A 77 17.43 24.64 29.92
C ALA A 77 18.24 25.77 29.28
N GLU A 78 19.20 25.40 28.43
CA GLU A 78 20.03 26.35 27.68
C GLU A 78 19.15 27.27 26.83
N ILE A 79 18.19 26.70 26.11
CA ILE A 79 17.24 27.46 25.29
C ILE A 79 16.46 28.46 26.15
N LEU A 80 15.92 28.06 27.30
CA LEU A 80 15.14 28.95 28.17
C LEU A 80 15.97 30.06 28.84
N SER A 81 17.28 29.83 29.03
CA SER A 81 18.19 30.78 29.67
C SER A 81 18.85 31.78 28.69
N ALA A 82 18.72 31.58 27.38
CA ALA A 82 19.41 32.38 26.38
C ALA A 82 18.67 33.67 26.03
N GLU A 83 19.40 34.79 25.94
CA GLU A 83 18.85 36.09 25.47
C GLU A 83 18.41 36.05 23.99
N SER A 84 19.04 35.18 23.19
CA SER A 84 18.72 34.95 21.79
C SER A 84 19.05 33.50 21.42
N ILE A 85 18.16 32.84 20.68
CA ILE A 85 18.28 31.42 20.33
C ILE A 85 18.30 31.29 18.81
N ALA A 86 19.33 30.64 18.28
CA ALA A 86 19.40 30.30 16.87
C ALA A 86 18.28 29.30 16.49
N PRO A 87 17.54 29.50 15.39
CA PRO A 87 16.47 28.58 14.97
C PRO A 87 16.87 27.11 14.89
N GLU A 88 18.11 26.83 14.46
CA GLU A 88 18.63 25.46 14.35
C GLU A 88 18.72 24.73 15.70
N ARG A 89 18.94 25.46 16.80
CA ARG A 89 18.94 24.86 18.15
C ARG A 89 17.54 24.43 18.56
N ILE A 90 16.53 25.25 18.24
CA ILE A 90 15.12 24.91 18.48
C ILE A 90 14.74 23.70 17.63
N LYS A 91 15.13 23.68 16.35
CA LYS A 91 14.87 22.58 15.44
C LYS A 91 15.50 21.27 15.92
N SER A 92 16.77 21.29 16.36
CA SER A 92 17.44 20.09 16.87
C SER A 92 16.80 19.54 18.14
N LEU A 93 16.31 20.41 19.05
CA LEU A 93 15.55 19.94 20.20
C LEU A 93 14.19 19.38 19.75
N TRP A 94 13.48 20.09 18.87
CA TRP A 94 12.20 19.65 18.31
C TRP A 94 12.32 18.26 17.67
N GLU A 95 13.33 18.00 16.85
CA GLU A 95 13.57 16.68 16.23
C GLU A 95 13.71 15.53 17.25
N LYS A 96 14.11 15.82 18.49
CA LYS A 96 14.25 14.82 19.57
C LYS A 96 12.99 14.65 20.40
N ILE A 97 12.22 15.72 20.59
CA ILE A 97 11.08 15.74 21.52
C ILE A 97 9.74 15.68 20.81
N ALA A 98 9.71 15.95 19.50
CA ALA A 98 8.50 15.95 18.71
C ALA A 98 7.79 14.61 18.86
N PRO A 99 6.47 14.62 19.12
CA PRO A 99 5.68 13.40 19.01
C PRO A 99 5.76 12.85 17.58
N PRO A 100 5.54 11.53 17.40
CA PRO A 100 5.47 10.95 16.07
C PRO A 100 4.38 11.63 15.25
N GLU A 101 4.60 11.70 13.93
CA GLU A 101 3.58 12.19 13.02
C GLU A 101 2.33 11.31 13.10
N ALA A 102 1.16 11.93 13.00
CA ALA A 102 -0.10 11.20 13.04
C ALA A 102 -0.17 10.24 11.85
N PRO A 103 -0.58 8.97 12.05
CA PRO A 103 -0.66 8.01 10.95
C PRO A 103 -1.70 8.44 9.91
N SER A 104 -1.30 8.35 8.65
CA SER A 104 -2.19 8.57 7.51
C SER A 104 -2.85 7.25 7.09
N TYR A 105 -4.02 6.94 7.66
CA TYR A 105 -4.81 5.80 7.21
C TYR A 105 -5.60 6.17 5.96
N GLY A 106 -5.34 5.48 4.85
CA GLY A 106 -5.91 5.81 3.54
C GLY A 106 -5.03 6.76 2.74
N GLY A 107 -5.62 7.81 2.17
CA GLY A 107 -4.93 8.74 1.29
C GLY A 107 -5.10 8.33 -0.17
N TRP A 108 -3.99 8.14 -0.87
CA TRP A 108 -3.97 7.71 -2.27
C TRP A 108 -4.42 6.26 -2.42
N THR A 109 -4.98 5.93 -3.58
CA THR A 109 -5.39 4.55 -3.88
C THR A 109 -4.20 3.67 -4.26
N SER A 110 -4.43 2.36 -4.20
CA SER A 110 -3.47 1.25 -4.35
C SER A 110 -2.31 1.55 -5.30
N CYS A 111 -1.12 1.72 -4.72
CA CYS A 111 0.14 1.76 -5.46
C CYS A 111 1.31 1.45 -4.52
N PHE A 112 2.10 0.45 -4.91
CA PHE A 112 3.25 -0.02 -4.15
C PHE A 112 4.48 -0.07 -5.04
N ARG A 113 5.63 0.30 -4.49
CA ARG A 113 6.91 0.20 -5.20
C ARG A 113 7.89 -0.64 -4.41
N LEU A 114 8.55 -1.56 -5.10
CA LEU A 114 9.69 -2.31 -4.62
C LEU A 114 10.96 -1.72 -5.21
N GLU A 115 11.91 -1.39 -4.34
CA GLU A 115 13.29 -1.14 -4.72
C GLU A 115 14.15 -2.33 -4.31
N THR A 116 14.86 -2.91 -5.26
CA THR A 116 15.67 -4.11 -5.06
C THR A 116 17.16 -3.76 -4.95
N SER A 117 17.90 -4.56 -4.19
CA SER A 117 19.36 -4.42 -4.00
C SER A 117 20.18 -4.57 -5.28
N ASP A 118 19.64 -5.18 -6.34
CA ASP A 118 20.25 -5.26 -7.66
C ASP A 118 19.76 -4.16 -8.62
N GLY A 119 19.03 -3.16 -8.11
CA GLY A 119 18.81 -1.88 -8.78
C GLY A 119 17.53 -1.76 -9.60
N TYR A 120 16.61 -2.71 -9.49
CA TYR A 120 15.31 -2.67 -10.18
C TYR A 120 14.23 -1.97 -9.34
N ASP A 121 13.38 -1.23 -10.05
CA ASP A 121 12.14 -0.64 -9.55
C ASP A 121 10.94 -1.41 -10.12
N ILE A 122 10.11 -1.96 -9.23
CA ILE A 122 8.93 -2.74 -9.61
C ILE A 122 7.72 -2.13 -8.92
N VAL A 123 6.67 -1.82 -9.68
CA VAL A 123 5.43 -1.22 -9.16
C VAL A 123 4.30 -2.22 -9.21
N PHE A 124 3.44 -2.19 -8.19
CA PHE A 124 2.19 -2.95 -8.15
C PHE A 124 1.02 -1.97 -8.09
N ASP A 125 0.11 -2.12 -9.05
CA ASP A 125 -0.99 -1.22 -9.37
C ASP A 125 -0.63 0.25 -9.65
N CYS A 126 -1.53 0.89 -10.38
CA CYS A 126 -1.41 2.27 -10.85
C CYS A 126 -2.59 3.13 -10.38
N GLY A 127 -3.05 2.93 -9.15
CA GLY A 127 -3.98 3.84 -8.50
C GLY A 127 -3.43 5.27 -8.41
N SER A 128 -4.18 6.20 -7.84
CA SER A 128 -3.77 7.60 -7.72
C SER A 128 -2.45 7.79 -6.93
N GLY A 129 -2.01 6.81 -6.14
CA GLY A 129 -0.71 6.80 -5.49
C GLY A 129 0.47 6.72 -6.47
N PHE A 130 0.24 6.18 -7.68
CA PHE A 130 1.25 6.07 -8.71
C PHE A 130 1.78 7.41 -9.19
N ARG A 131 0.99 8.48 -9.07
CA ARG A 131 1.43 9.84 -9.35
C ARG A 131 2.60 10.27 -8.46
N LEU A 132 2.56 9.92 -7.16
CA LEU A 132 3.67 10.22 -6.25
C LEU A 132 4.87 9.29 -6.51
N CYS A 133 4.60 8.01 -6.74
CA CYS A 133 5.63 7.04 -7.11
C CYS A 133 6.42 7.51 -8.35
N ALA A 134 5.72 7.98 -9.37
CA ALA A 134 6.31 8.49 -10.61
C ALA A 134 7.21 9.70 -10.39
N GLN A 135 6.81 10.64 -9.52
CA GLN A 135 7.63 11.80 -9.18
C GLN A 135 8.95 11.38 -8.52
N ASP A 136 8.90 10.42 -7.58
CA ASP A 136 10.09 9.90 -6.93
C ASP A 136 10.99 9.13 -7.90
N LEU A 137 10.41 8.37 -8.84
CA LEU A 137 11.14 7.67 -9.89
C LEU A 137 11.84 8.65 -10.84
N GLU A 138 11.16 9.70 -11.31
CA GLU A 138 11.77 10.74 -12.16
C GLU A 138 12.93 11.43 -11.44
N LEU A 139 12.77 11.76 -10.16
CA LEU A 139 13.85 12.34 -9.35
C LEU A 139 15.04 11.37 -9.22
N LYS A 140 14.78 10.09 -8.94
CA LYS A 140 15.82 9.05 -8.82
C LYS A 140 16.56 8.85 -10.14
N TRP A 141 15.84 8.77 -11.26
CA TRP A 141 16.38 8.51 -12.60
C TRP A 141 16.99 9.72 -13.28
N SER A 142 16.81 10.94 -12.75
CA SER A 142 17.36 12.17 -13.32
C SER A 142 18.86 12.12 -13.65
N SER A 143 19.61 11.23 -12.99
CA SER A 143 21.04 11.01 -13.19
C SER A 143 21.40 9.67 -13.87
N GLN A 144 20.42 8.85 -14.23
CA GLN A 144 20.61 7.49 -14.73
C GLN A 144 20.45 7.38 -16.26
N ALA A 145 21.26 6.53 -16.86
CA ALA A 145 21.21 6.27 -18.31
C ALA A 145 20.12 5.26 -18.69
N SER A 146 19.75 4.35 -17.79
CA SER A 146 18.68 3.37 -17.99
C SER A 146 17.49 3.75 -17.11
N ARG A 147 16.30 3.81 -17.71
CA ARG A 147 15.07 4.30 -17.05
C ARG A 147 13.93 3.34 -17.35
N SER A 148 14.01 2.16 -16.72
CA SER A 148 13.06 1.07 -16.96
C SER A 148 12.20 0.83 -15.74
N LEU A 149 10.89 0.71 -15.97
CA LEU A 149 9.91 0.38 -14.95
C LEU A 149 9.20 -0.92 -15.31
N THR A 150 9.04 -1.81 -14.35
CA THR A 150 8.13 -2.94 -14.49
C THR A 150 6.93 -2.73 -13.58
N ILE A 151 5.72 -2.87 -14.13
CA ILE A 151 4.45 -2.71 -13.42
C ILE A 151 3.71 -4.04 -13.43
N PHE A 152 3.11 -4.42 -12.30
CA PHE A 152 2.22 -5.57 -12.18
C PHE A 152 0.83 -5.08 -11.72
N GLY A 153 -0.18 -5.26 -12.56
CA GLY A 153 -1.56 -4.89 -12.28
C GLY A 153 -2.36 -6.04 -11.69
N THR A 154 -3.20 -5.75 -10.69
CA THR A 154 -4.06 -6.75 -10.04
C THR A 154 -5.36 -6.97 -10.81
N HIS A 155 -6.14 -5.90 -11.05
CA HIS A 155 -7.42 -5.94 -11.76
C HIS A 155 -7.88 -4.55 -12.23
N ALA A 156 -8.91 -4.51 -13.07
CA ALA A 156 -9.29 -3.37 -13.90
C ALA A 156 -10.05 -2.23 -13.19
N HIS A 157 -10.25 -2.29 -11.87
CA HIS A 157 -10.97 -1.22 -11.18
C HIS A 157 -10.21 0.10 -11.23
N PHE A 158 -10.99 1.19 -11.17
CA PHE A 158 -10.49 2.54 -11.40
C PHE A 158 -9.43 2.95 -10.38
N ASP A 159 -9.63 2.61 -9.12
CA ASP A 159 -8.68 2.89 -8.04
C ASP A 159 -7.34 2.12 -8.14
N HIS A 160 -7.20 1.19 -9.08
CA HIS A 160 -5.95 0.49 -9.42
C HIS A 160 -5.30 1.00 -10.72
N THR A 161 -5.93 1.96 -11.40
CA THR A 161 -5.54 2.41 -12.76
C THR A 161 -5.56 3.93 -12.94
N GLU A 162 -6.30 4.66 -12.11
CA GLU A 162 -6.60 6.10 -12.26
C GLU A 162 -5.37 7.02 -12.22
N GLY A 163 -4.24 6.55 -11.67
CA GLY A 163 -3.01 7.33 -11.58
C GLY A 163 -2.13 7.22 -12.82
N PHE A 164 -2.41 6.27 -13.73
CA PHE A 164 -1.52 5.95 -14.85
C PHE A 164 -1.34 7.12 -15.84
N ASP A 165 -2.42 7.78 -16.21
CA ASP A 165 -2.39 8.92 -17.14
C ASP A 165 -1.97 10.25 -16.48
N GLN A 166 -1.72 10.24 -15.18
CA GLN A 166 -1.23 11.40 -14.40
C GLN A 166 0.22 11.24 -13.94
N ALA A 167 0.87 10.14 -14.29
CA ALA A 167 2.20 9.79 -13.83
C ALA A 167 3.28 10.37 -14.75
N ASP A 168 4.17 11.22 -14.20
CA ASP A 168 5.21 11.92 -14.97
C ASP A 168 6.14 10.97 -15.75
N VAL A 169 6.32 9.74 -15.28
CA VAL A 169 7.11 8.70 -15.98
C VAL A 169 6.54 8.33 -17.35
N CYS A 170 5.24 8.48 -17.57
CA CYS A 170 4.59 8.21 -18.86
C CYS A 170 4.89 9.28 -19.91
N PHE A 171 5.41 10.45 -19.49
CA PHE A 171 5.58 11.62 -20.34
C PHE A 171 7.03 11.86 -20.79
N ASN A 172 7.95 10.98 -20.40
CA ASN A 172 9.37 11.13 -20.69
C ASN A 172 9.81 10.08 -21.73
N PRO A 173 10.26 10.48 -22.94
CA PRO A 173 10.65 9.55 -24.00
C PRO A 173 11.91 8.74 -23.69
N ALA A 174 12.63 9.06 -22.62
CA ALA A 174 13.76 8.27 -22.16
C ALA A 174 13.33 7.04 -21.33
N ASN A 175 12.06 6.95 -20.93
CA ASN A 175 11.54 5.88 -20.09
C ASN A 175 11.02 4.71 -20.93
N HIS A 176 11.23 3.51 -20.41
CA HIS A 176 10.64 2.26 -20.89
C HIS A 176 9.79 1.63 -19.79
N ILE A 177 8.50 1.43 -20.05
CA ILE A 177 7.53 0.95 -19.08
C ILE A 177 6.95 -0.38 -19.57
N HIS A 178 7.19 -1.45 -18.83
CA HIS A 178 6.66 -2.78 -19.11
C HIS A 178 5.56 -3.13 -18.12
N VAL A 179 4.36 -3.37 -18.60
CA VAL A 179 3.18 -3.67 -17.78
C VAL A 179 2.79 -5.14 -17.92
N TYR A 180 2.69 -5.84 -16.79
CA TYR A 180 2.13 -7.17 -16.65
C TYR A 180 0.75 -7.05 -16.02
N GLY A 181 -0.24 -7.76 -16.53
CA GLY A 181 -1.59 -7.79 -15.96
C GLY A 181 -2.48 -8.76 -16.71
N ASN A 182 -3.66 -9.04 -16.17
CA ASN A 182 -4.66 -9.76 -16.96
C ASN A 182 -5.19 -8.88 -18.11
N ALA A 183 -5.91 -9.48 -19.06
CA ALA A 183 -6.43 -8.77 -20.23
C ALA A 183 -7.29 -7.55 -19.84
N SER A 184 -8.13 -7.65 -18.80
CA SER A 184 -8.98 -6.55 -18.34
C SER A 184 -8.16 -5.37 -17.82
N TYR A 185 -7.10 -5.62 -17.05
CA TYR A 185 -6.21 -4.57 -16.53
C TYR A 185 -5.52 -3.81 -17.68
N LEU A 186 -4.95 -4.55 -18.63
CA LEU A 186 -4.25 -3.95 -19.77
C LEU A 186 -5.21 -3.15 -20.66
N ASN A 187 -6.42 -3.66 -20.87
CA ASN A 187 -7.47 -2.94 -21.59
C ASN A 187 -7.95 -1.68 -20.85
N ALA A 188 -8.03 -1.70 -19.52
CA ALA A 188 -8.40 -0.52 -18.74
C ALA A 188 -7.38 0.63 -18.93
N LEU A 189 -6.08 0.30 -19.02
CA LEU A 189 -5.05 1.29 -19.33
C LEU A 189 -5.05 1.73 -20.80
N ASP A 190 -5.35 0.82 -21.74
CA ASP A 190 -5.28 1.13 -23.17
C ASP A 190 -6.54 1.82 -23.73
N HIS A 191 -7.74 1.51 -23.23
CA HIS A 191 -9.00 1.88 -23.89
C HIS A 191 -9.10 3.37 -24.25
N TYR A 192 -8.78 4.26 -23.30
CA TYR A 192 -8.80 5.71 -23.52
C TYR A 192 -7.47 6.29 -23.98
N LEU A 193 -6.35 5.64 -23.65
CA LEU A 193 -5.01 6.18 -23.85
C LEU A 193 -4.39 5.69 -25.16
N GLY A 194 -4.60 4.43 -25.53
CA GLY A 194 -4.00 3.75 -26.67
C GLY A 194 -2.50 3.51 -26.49
N VAL A 195 -1.99 3.44 -25.26
CA VAL A 195 -0.55 3.34 -24.95
C VAL A 195 0.10 2.05 -25.45
N PHE A 196 -0.66 0.97 -25.61
CA PHE A 196 -0.18 -0.30 -26.14
C PHE A 196 -0.62 -0.51 -27.59
N SER A 197 -1.89 -0.20 -27.90
CA SER A 197 -2.47 -0.47 -29.22
C SER A 197 -2.20 0.61 -30.27
N HIS A 198 -1.85 1.82 -29.82
CA HIS A 198 -1.78 3.05 -30.62
C HIS A 198 -3.09 3.38 -31.35
N LYS A 199 -4.23 2.93 -30.80
CA LYS A 199 -5.58 3.17 -31.33
C LYS A 199 -6.42 3.87 -30.26
N VAL A 200 -7.12 4.93 -30.66
CA VAL A 200 -8.08 5.63 -29.79
C VAL A 200 -9.28 6.07 -30.62
N ASP A 201 -10.50 5.79 -30.14
CA ASP A 201 -11.72 6.30 -30.77
C ASP A 201 -11.93 7.78 -30.40
N LYS A 202 -11.70 8.69 -31.37
CA LYS A 202 -11.91 10.15 -31.22
C LYS A 202 -13.38 10.56 -31.28
N SER A 203 -14.29 9.63 -31.57
CA SER A 203 -15.73 9.87 -31.63
C SER A 203 -16.49 9.42 -30.38
N GLU A 204 -15.85 8.67 -29.48
CA GLU A 204 -16.48 8.18 -28.26
C GLU A 204 -16.89 9.34 -27.32
N PRO A 205 -18.19 9.51 -27.02
CA PRO A 205 -18.65 10.52 -26.10
C PRO A 205 -18.26 10.16 -24.65
N GLY A 206 -17.88 11.16 -23.84
CA GLY A 206 -17.62 10.94 -22.42
C GLY A 206 -16.21 10.47 -22.07
N ARG A 207 -15.21 10.75 -22.92
CA ARG A 207 -13.79 10.54 -22.57
C ARG A 207 -13.47 11.09 -21.18
N GLN A 208 -12.88 10.24 -20.35
CA GLN A 208 -12.49 10.59 -18.97
C GLN A 208 -11.31 11.56 -18.94
N THR A 209 -10.43 11.48 -19.94
CA THR A 209 -9.18 12.24 -20.03
C THR A 209 -8.97 12.76 -21.46
N PRO A 210 -8.35 13.94 -21.65
CA PRO A 210 -7.95 14.42 -22.98
C PRO A 210 -6.66 13.76 -23.49
N LEU A 211 -6.01 12.95 -22.66
CA LEU A 211 -4.73 12.33 -22.96
C LEU A 211 -4.88 11.12 -23.89
N THR A 212 -3.86 10.92 -24.73
CA THR A 212 -3.68 9.75 -25.59
C THR A 212 -2.17 9.46 -25.69
N TYR A 213 -1.81 8.31 -26.27
CA TYR A 213 -0.43 7.90 -26.51
C TYR A 213 0.38 8.97 -27.28
N GLU A 214 -0.28 9.79 -28.10
CA GLU A 214 0.34 10.93 -28.81
C GLU A 214 1.00 11.95 -27.85
N LEU A 215 0.50 12.04 -26.61
CA LEU A 215 1.00 12.93 -25.55
C LEU A 215 1.82 12.18 -24.49
N MET A 216 1.91 10.86 -24.56
CA MET A 216 2.63 10.01 -23.60
C MET A 216 3.81 9.32 -24.32
N PRO A 217 4.94 10.02 -24.54
CA PRO A 217 6.00 9.55 -25.42
C PRO A 217 6.96 8.51 -24.81
N ALA A 218 6.71 8.03 -23.58
CA ALA A 218 7.46 6.89 -23.05
C ALA A 218 7.25 5.64 -23.93
N ASP A 219 8.20 4.72 -23.89
CA ASP A 219 8.06 3.43 -24.57
C ASP A 219 7.23 2.49 -23.70
N PHE A 220 6.17 1.89 -24.25
CA PHE A 220 5.23 1.05 -23.50
C PHE A 220 5.17 -0.36 -24.09
N GLU A 221 5.29 -1.34 -23.20
CA GLU A 221 5.15 -2.76 -23.53
C GLU A 221 4.14 -3.39 -22.56
N ALA A 222 3.31 -4.31 -23.06
CA ALA A 222 2.33 -5.04 -22.29
C ALA A 222 2.47 -6.56 -22.47
N THR A 223 2.45 -7.27 -21.33
CA THR A 223 2.41 -8.73 -21.25
C THR A 223 1.16 -9.18 -20.51
N GLU A 224 0.30 -9.92 -21.19
CA GLU A 224 -0.88 -10.53 -20.59
C GLU A 224 -0.48 -11.73 -19.72
N LEU A 225 -0.87 -11.70 -18.44
CA LEU A 225 -0.77 -12.84 -17.53
C LEU A 225 -2.03 -13.69 -17.66
N ARG A 226 -1.89 -14.92 -18.17
CA ARG A 226 -3.02 -15.83 -18.45
C ARG A 226 -2.75 -17.26 -18.01
N ASP A 227 -3.80 -18.00 -17.64
CA ASP A 227 -3.75 -19.44 -17.41
C ASP A 227 -3.74 -20.25 -18.71
N LEU A 228 -2.56 -20.59 -19.22
CA LEU A 228 -2.46 -21.39 -20.44
C LEU A 228 -2.86 -22.87 -20.25
N SER A 229 -3.10 -23.30 -19.00
CA SER A 229 -3.61 -24.65 -18.72
C SER A 229 -5.12 -24.76 -18.96
N LYS A 230 -5.88 -23.67 -18.70
CA LYS A 230 -7.32 -23.58 -18.92
C LYS A 230 -7.67 -23.42 -20.41
N ASP A 231 -6.78 -22.85 -21.21
CA ASP A 231 -6.95 -22.69 -22.67
C ASP A 231 -7.03 -24.02 -23.44
N LYS A 232 -6.54 -25.13 -22.87
CA LYS A 232 -6.53 -26.45 -23.53
C LYS A 232 -7.88 -27.18 -23.50
N SER A 233 -8.90 -26.65 -22.83
CA SER A 233 -10.25 -27.19 -22.92
C SER A 233 -10.98 -26.60 -24.13
N ASN A 234 -11.26 -27.46 -25.13
CA ASN A 234 -12.15 -27.23 -26.27
C ASN A 234 -13.43 -26.47 -25.88
N LYS A 235 -13.40 -25.15 -25.91
CA LYS A 235 -14.59 -24.32 -26.11
C LYS A 235 -14.45 -23.70 -27.50
N SER A 236 -15.47 -23.89 -28.32
CA SER A 236 -15.60 -23.14 -29.57
C SER A 236 -15.44 -21.66 -29.26
N SER A 237 -14.83 -20.92 -30.18
CA SER A 237 -14.61 -19.47 -30.19
C SER A 237 -15.83 -18.60 -29.84
N ASP A 238 -17.01 -19.19 -29.69
CA ASP A 238 -18.28 -18.53 -29.49
C ASP A 238 -18.71 -18.46 -28.01
N GLU A 239 -17.98 -19.09 -27.07
CA GLU A 239 -18.30 -19.07 -25.61
C GLU A 239 -17.24 -18.40 -24.72
N LEU A 240 -16.14 -17.90 -25.29
CA LEU A 240 -15.15 -17.06 -24.60
C LEU A 240 -15.19 -15.68 -25.25
N GLY A 241 -15.88 -14.73 -24.62
CA GLY A 241 -16.13 -13.37 -25.14
C GLY A 241 -14.91 -12.45 -25.25
N ALA A 242 -13.70 -12.99 -25.31
CA ALA A 242 -12.49 -12.26 -25.68
C ALA A 242 -11.72 -13.16 -26.66
N SER A 243 -11.84 -12.87 -27.95
CA SER A 243 -11.03 -13.53 -28.95
C SER A 243 -9.58 -13.06 -28.80
N GLU A 244 -8.59 -13.87 -29.19
CA GLU A 244 -7.18 -13.41 -29.31
C GLU A 244 -7.03 -12.13 -30.16
N ALA A 245 -8.06 -11.70 -30.89
CA ALA A 245 -8.09 -10.46 -31.65
C ALA A 245 -8.35 -9.19 -30.80
N ASP A 246 -8.71 -9.32 -29.53
CA ASP A 246 -9.05 -8.20 -28.63
C ASP A 246 -7.99 -7.92 -27.56
N SER A 247 -6.87 -8.67 -27.53
CA SER A 247 -5.78 -8.40 -26.58
C SER A 247 -4.90 -7.25 -27.07
N VAL A 248 -4.70 -6.25 -26.21
CA VAL A 248 -3.77 -5.13 -26.43
C VAL A 248 -2.32 -5.49 -26.11
N ALA A 249 -2.08 -6.69 -25.57
CA ALA A 249 -0.76 -7.14 -25.15
C ALA A 249 0.10 -7.58 -26.34
N GLN A 250 1.38 -7.20 -26.32
CA GLN A 250 2.38 -7.67 -27.30
C GLN A 250 2.89 -9.08 -26.95
N HIS A 251 2.78 -9.47 -25.68
CA HIS A 251 3.25 -10.75 -25.17
C HIS A 251 2.20 -11.43 -24.28
N ILE A 252 2.29 -12.76 -24.18
CA ILE A 252 1.50 -13.57 -23.25
C ILE A 252 2.47 -14.37 -22.40
N HIS A 253 2.24 -14.37 -21.08
CA HIS A 253 3.02 -15.14 -20.12
C HIS A 253 2.09 -16.05 -19.31
N ASP A 254 2.45 -17.34 -19.22
CA ASP A 254 1.71 -18.30 -18.40
C ASP A 254 1.90 -17.94 -16.93
N TRP A 255 0.83 -17.53 -16.27
CA TRP A 255 0.89 -17.11 -14.88
C TRP A 255 1.28 -18.25 -13.92
N ASN A 256 1.31 -19.52 -14.37
CA ASN A 256 1.79 -20.65 -13.59
C ASN A 256 3.33 -20.73 -13.54
N GLN A 257 4.00 -19.87 -14.32
CA GLN A 257 5.45 -19.69 -14.29
C GLN A 257 5.78 -18.32 -13.67
N PRO A 258 6.84 -18.23 -12.85
CA PRO A 258 7.25 -16.96 -12.29
C PRO A 258 7.86 -16.05 -13.37
N VAL A 259 7.61 -14.75 -13.22
CA VAL A 259 8.35 -13.70 -13.93
C VAL A 259 9.61 -13.37 -13.11
N TRP A 260 10.73 -13.16 -13.79
CA TRP A 260 12.01 -12.80 -13.16
C TRP A 260 12.43 -11.40 -13.55
N ILE A 261 12.62 -10.53 -12.56
CA ILE A 261 13.16 -9.18 -12.71
C ILE A 261 14.45 -9.11 -11.90
N GLY A 262 15.60 -9.16 -12.58
CA GLY A 262 16.89 -9.36 -11.91
C GLY A 262 16.89 -10.67 -11.11
N LYS A 263 17.17 -10.58 -9.81
CA LYS A 263 17.07 -11.70 -8.85
C LYS A 263 15.69 -11.87 -8.22
N THR A 264 14.77 -10.96 -8.49
CA THR A 264 13.41 -10.99 -7.92
C THR A 264 12.53 -11.96 -8.69
N LYS A 265 11.95 -12.93 -7.98
CA LYS A 265 10.96 -13.87 -8.51
C LYS A 265 9.56 -13.38 -8.17
N ILE A 266 8.70 -13.23 -9.17
CA ILE A 266 7.33 -12.76 -9.01
C ILE A 266 6.38 -13.84 -9.54
N GLN A 267 5.58 -14.39 -8.65
CA GLN A 267 4.61 -15.43 -8.96
C GLN A 267 3.20 -14.87 -8.81
N ALA A 268 2.49 -14.72 -9.93
CA ALA A 268 1.09 -14.34 -9.95
C ALA A 268 0.20 -15.54 -9.56
N PHE A 269 -0.94 -15.26 -8.94
CA PHE A 269 -1.99 -16.23 -8.70
C PHE A 269 -3.36 -15.55 -8.60
N GLU A 270 -4.41 -16.26 -8.99
CA GLU A 270 -5.77 -15.75 -8.99
C GLU A 270 -6.36 -15.76 -7.57
N VAL A 271 -7.05 -14.67 -7.22
CA VAL A 271 -7.85 -14.52 -5.98
C VAL A 271 -9.32 -14.32 -6.34
N PHE A 272 -10.21 -14.39 -5.36
CA PHE A 272 -11.66 -14.26 -5.59
C PHE A 272 -12.12 -12.81 -5.46
N HIS A 273 -12.64 -12.27 -6.55
CA HIS A 273 -13.19 -10.92 -6.69
C HIS A 273 -14.22 -10.93 -7.85
N PRO A 274 -15.22 -10.02 -7.93
CA PRO A 274 -16.22 -10.00 -9.01
C PRO A 274 -15.63 -9.93 -10.42
N ASP A 275 -14.55 -9.16 -10.58
CA ASP A 275 -13.73 -9.14 -11.79
C ASP A 275 -12.47 -10.01 -11.62
N PRO A 276 -11.87 -10.51 -12.72
CA PRO A 276 -10.61 -11.24 -12.66
C PRO A 276 -9.54 -10.45 -11.90
N CYS A 277 -9.03 -11.02 -10.81
CA CYS A 277 -8.08 -10.37 -9.92
C CYS A 277 -6.88 -11.26 -9.61
N LEU A 278 -5.70 -10.63 -9.61
CA LEU A 278 -4.42 -11.27 -9.32
C LEU A 278 -3.84 -10.76 -8.01
N ALA A 279 -3.21 -11.69 -7.29
CA ALA A 279 -2.27 -11.39 -6.23
C ALA A 279 -0.89 -11.92 -6.61
N TYR A 280 0.13 -11.44 -5.89
CA TYR A 280 1.53 -11.69 -6.23
C TYR A 280 2.31 -12.15 -5.00
N ARG A 281 3.08 -13.24 -5.15
CA ARG A 281 4.15 -13.62 -4.23
C ARG A 281 5.48 -13.18 -4.82
N ILE A 282 6.20 -12.34 -4.09
CA ILE A 282 7.49 -11.77 -4.46
C ILE A 282 8.57 -12.35 -3.57
N GLU A 283 9.62 -12.91 -4.16
CA GLU A 283 10.75 -13.49 -3.44
C GLU A 283 12.06 -12.84 -3.92
N HIS A 284 12.82 -12.22 -3.01
CA HIS A 284 14.10 -11.57 -3.31
C HIS A 284 15.15 -11.86 -2.23
N ASN A 285 16.26 -12.50 -2.61
CA ASN A 285 17.34 -12.94 -1.72
C ASN A 285 16.86 -13.57 -0.38
N GLY A 286 15.85 -14.45 -0.46
CA GLY A 286 15.30 -15.15 0.70
C GLY A 286 14.29 -14.37 1.53
N LYS A 287 13.91 -13.15 1.11
CA LYS A 287 12.80 -12.39 1.67
C LYS A 287 11.54 -12.54 0.84
N VAL A 288 10.39 -12.56 1.52
CA VAL A 288 9.09 -12.81 0.90
C VAL A 288 8.13 -11.68 1.21
N PHE A 289 7.55 -11.10 0.16
CA PHE A 289 6.44 -10.17 0.22
C PHE A 289 5.25 -10.74 -0.55
N VAL A 290 4.05 -10.73 0.04
CA VAL A 290 2.80 -11.03 -0.68
C VAL A 290 1.98 -9.77 -0.80
N TYR A 291 1.62 -9.44 -2.04
CA TYR A 291 0.74 -8.33 -2.38
C TYR A 291 -0.60 -8.90 -2.85
N CYS A 292 -1.62 -8.73 -2.03
CA CYS A 292 -3.01 -9.07 -2.32
C CYS A 292 -3.84 -7.83 -2.04
N THR A 293 -4.39 -7.17 -3.05
CA THR A 293 -5.40 -6.13 -2.81
C THR A 293 -6.74 -6.82 -2.64
N ASP A 294 -7.62 -6.70 -3.62
CA ASP A 294 -9.02 -7.09 -3.55
C ASP A 294 -9.16 -8.60 -3.53
N HIS A 295 -9.70 -9.11 -2.43
CA HIS A 295 -10.04 -10.50 -2.28
C HIS A 295 -11.22 -10.65 -1.33
N GLU A 296 -12.15 -11.55 -1.62
CA GLU A 296 -13.23 -11.92 -0.69
C GLU A 296 -13.14 -13.41 -0.32
N LEU A 297 -13.01 -13.70 0.98
CA LEU A 297 -13.49 -14.95 1.54
C LEU A 297 -14.99 -14.78 1.80
N ARG A 298 -15.83 -15.45 1.01
CA ARG A 298 -17.27 -15.28 1.10
C ARG A 298 -17.83 -15.93 2.37
N HIS A 299 -18.82 -15.31 3.02
CA HIS A 299 -19.53 -15.92 4.17
C HIS A 299 -21.02 -16.05 3.87
N GLY A 300 -21.35 -17.00 2.99
CA GLY A 300 -22.72 -17.32 2.59
C GLY A 300 -23.35 -18.46 3.40
N PRO A 301 -24.69 -18.50 3.53
CA PRO A 301 -25.38 -19.56 4.28
C PRO A 301 -25.35 -20.94 3.59
N ASN A 302 -25.03 -20.98 2.28
CA ASN A 302 -24.95 -22.21 1.50
C ASN A 302 -23.48 -22.51 1.16
N PRO A 303 -22.84 -23.52 1.79
CA PRO A 303 -21.46 -23.89 1.51
C PRO A 303 -21.24 -24.49 0.12
N GLU A 304 -22.29 -25.00 -0.53
CA GLU A 304 -22.22 -25.59 -1.86
C GLU A 304 -22.51 -24.58 -2.98
N TYR A 305 -22.79 -23.31 -2.64
CA TYR A 305 -23.00 -22.27 -3.64
C TYR A 305 -21.69 -22.04 -4.42
N PRO A 306 -21.68 -22.04 -5.77
CA PRO A 306 -20.40 -22.06 -6.50
C PRO A 306 -19.44 -20.90 -6.16
N PRO A 307 -19.87 -19.62 -6.07
CA PRO A 307 -19.01 -18.53 -5.57
C PRO A 307 -18.48 -18.72 -4.14
N GLN A 308 -19.23 -19.43 -3.28
CA GLN A 308 -18.76 -19.77 -1.95
C GLN A 308 -17.62 -20.79 -2.01
N VAL A 309 -17.73 -21.79 -2.89
CA VAL A 309 -16.67 -22.79 -3.10
C VAL A 309 -15.43 -22.14 -3.72
N GLU A 310 -15.62 -21.30 -4.73
CA GLU A 310 -14.55 -20.57 -5.42
C GLU A 310 -13.78 -19.64 -4.48
N SER A 311 -14.48 -18.86 -3.64
CA SER A 311 -13.82 -18.00 -2.65
C SER A 311 -13.02 -18.76 -1.60
N VAL A 312 -13.52 -19.91 -1.15
CA VAL A 312 -12.80 -20.79 -0.19
C VAL A 312 -11.54 -21.39 -0.83
N ASP A 313 -11.62 -21.80 -2.10
CA ASP A 313 -10.46 -22.32 -2.83
C ASP A 313 -9.45 -21.21 -3.14
N ALA A 314 -9.89 -19.99 -3.43
CA ALA A 314 -9.02 -18.83 -3.57
C ALA A 314 -8.32 -18.47 -2.25
N GLU A 315 -9.03 -18.45 -1.11
CA GLU A 315 -8.45 -18.21 0.22
C GLU A 315 -7.43 -19.29 0.57
N ARG A 316 -7.70 -20.56 0.24
CA ARG A 316 -6.72 -21.65 0.42
C ARG A 316 -5.45 -21.40 -0.38
N ARG A 317 -5.59 -21.02 -1.65
CA ARG A 317 -4.45 -20.68 -2.53
C ARG A 317 -3.68 -19.49 -1.98
N LEU A 318 -4.36 -18.43 -1.54
CA LEU A 318 -3.73 -17.27 -0.90
C LEU A 318 -2.92 -17.69 0.32
N ARG A 319 -3.46 -18.55 1.19
CA ARG A 319 -2.73 -19.11 2.35
C ARG A 319 -1.48 -19.88 1.95
N GLU A 320 -1.55 -20.68 0.88
CA GLU A 320 -0.39 -21.41 0.36
C GLU A 320 0.72 -20.46 -0.11
N PHE A 321 0.36 -19.38 -0.82
CA PHE A 321 1.31 -18.37 -1.28
C PHE A 321 1.78 -17.42 -0.16
N ALA A 322 0.99 -17.20 0.88
CA ALA A 322 1.30 -16.32 2.01
C ALA A 322 2.09 -17.00 3.13
N LYS A 323 2.21 -18.33 3.09
CA LYS A 323 2.91 -19.09 4.12
C LYS A 323 4.35 -18.62 4.32
N ASP A 324 4.71 -18.41 5.59
CA ASP A 324 6.03 -17.99 6.07
C ASP A 324 6.54 -16.68 5.42
N ALA A 325 5.63 -15.80 5.00
CA ALA A 325 5.99 -14.51 4.41
C ALA A 325 6.56 -13.52 5.46
N ASP A 326 7.58 -12.74 5.08
CA ASP A 326 8.09 -11.67 5.95
C ASP A 326 7.12 -10.48 6.02
N VAL A 327 6.43 -10.19 4.91
CA VAL A 327 5.42 -9.13 4.81
C VAL A 327 4.24 -9.63 3.97
N VAL A 328 3.02 -9.37 4.42
CA VAL A 328 1.81 -9.46 3.60
C VAL A 328 1.07 -8.13 3.64
N TYR A 329 0.72 -7.62 2.47
CA TYR A 329 -0.33 -6.62 2.31
C TYR A 329 -1.60 -7.33 1.83
N ARG A 330 -2.68 -7.16 2.57
CA ARG A 330 -4.01 -7.69 2.23
C ARG A 330 -5.07 -6.61 2.40
N ASP A 331 -6.07 -6.57 1.55
CA ASP A 331 -7.25 -5.75 1.83
C ASP A 331 -7.95 -6.21 3.12
N GLY A 332 -8.64 -5.30 3.78
CA GLY A 332 -9.47 -5.58 4.94
C GLY A 332 -10.50 -4.48 5.09
N GLN A 333 -11.34 -4.35 4.08
CA GLN A 333 -12.23 -3.22 3.94
C GLN A 333 -13.32 -3.21 5.03
N PHE A 334 -13.75 -4.39 5.49
CA PHE A 334 -14.90 -4.53 6.39
C PHE A 334 -14.53 -5.21 7.71
N LEU A 335 -15.25 -4.89 8.79
CA LEU A 335 -15.41 -5.82 9.91
C LEU A 335 -16.49 -6.85 9.55
N ARG A 336 -16.47 -8.05 10.13
CA ARG A 336 -17.47 -9.10 9.84
C ARG A 336 -18.90 -8.60 9.99
N ALA A 337 -19.19 -7.88 11.08
CA ALA A 337 -20.53 -7.33 11.33
C ALA A 337 -20.95 -6.30 10.27
N GLU A 338 -20.00 -5.61 9.64
CA GLU A 338 -20.27 -4.65 8.54
C GLU A 338 -20.51 -5.40 7.23
N TYR A 339 -19.72 -6.45 6.98
CA TYR A 339 -19.85 -7.33 5.83
C TYR A 339 -21.19 -8.07 5.80
N ASP A 340 -21.63 -8.62 6.93
CA ASP A 340 -22.91 -9.33 7.05
C ASP A 340 -24.12 -8.40 7.00
N GLY A 341 -23.90 -7.09 7.18
CA GLY A 341 -24.95 -6.07 7.20
C GLY A 341 -25.63 -5.91 8.55
N ASP A 342 -25.03 -6.40 9.63
CA ASP A 342 -25.52 -6.18 11.00
C ASP A 342 -25.16 -4.77 11.51
N LYS A 343 -24.04 -4.21 11.02
CA LYS A 343 -23.57 -2.86 11.31
C LYS A 343 -23.53 -2.02 10.03
N SER A 344 -24.01 -0.78 10.12
CA SER A 344 -23.88 0.21 9.04
C SER A 344 -22.53 0.92 9.15
N LEU A 345 -21.90 1.22 8.01
CA LEU A 345 -20.70 2.06 7.93
C LEU A 345 -21.03 3.55 7.75
N ASP A 346 -22.23 3.87 7.25
CA ASP A 346 -22.51 5.20 6.70
C ASP A 346 -23.92 5.70 7.03
N SER A 347 -24.93 4.95 6.59
CA SER A 347 -26.31 5.38 6.39
C SER A 347 -27.21 5.09 7.59
N GLY A 348 -26.66 4.43 8.61
CA GLY A 348 -27.40 3.89 9.75
C GLY A 348 -28.23 2.66 9.41
N ILE A 349 -28.25 2.24 8.15
CA ILE A 349 -28.89 1.00 7.67
C ILE A 349 -27.79 -0.01 7.35
N GLY A 350 -27.90 -1.20 7.93
CA GLY A 350 -27.02 -2.31 7.64
C GLY A 350 -27.35 -2.95 6.28
N THR A 351 -26.34 -3.11 5.43
CA THR A 351 -26.45 -3.70 4.09
C THR A 351 -25.44 -4.85 3.99
N ALA A 352 -25.76 -6.01 3.44
CA ALA A 352 -24.71 -7.02 3.26
C ALA A 352 -23.74 -6.56 2.15
N ARG A 353 -22.43 -6.71 2.35
CA ARG A 353 -21.35 -6.39 1.40
C ARG A 353 -20.77 -7.67 0.76
N ARG A 354 -21.50 -8.78 0.87
CA ARG A 354 -21.19 -10.02 0.20
C ARG A 354 -21.18 -9.83 -1.32
N ASP A 355 -20.24 -10.49 -1.99
CA ASP A 355 -20.02 -10.42 -3.43
C ASP A 355 -19.50 -9.05 -3.91
N TRP A 356 -18.98 -8.21 -2.99
CA TRP A 356 -18.29 -6.94 -3.33
C TRP A 356 -16.79 -7.14 -3.55
N GLY A 357 -16.25 -8.31 -3.22
CA GLY A 357 -14.86 -8.64 -3.53
C GLY A 357 -13.82 -8.15 -2.52
N HIS A 358 -14.23 -7.85 -1.28
CA HIS A 358 -13.31 -7.39 -0.23
C HIS A 358 -13.34 -8.23 1.06
N SER A 359 -12.20 -8.27 1.74
CA SER A 359 -11.95 -9.09 2.92
C SER A 359 -12.53 -8.46 4.19
N CYS A 360 -12.87 -9.33 5.15
CA CYS A 360 -13.06 -8.91 6.53
C CYS A 360 -11.72 -8.87 7.27
N ILE A 361 -11.50 -7.87 8.12
CA ILE A 361 -10.28 -7.72 8.93
C ILE A 361 -10.02 -8.98 9.76
N GLU A 362 -11.07 -9.60 10.28
CA GLU A 362 -10.99 -10.84 11.06
C GLU A 362 -10.44 -12.01 10.23
N ASP A 363 -10.83 -12.14 8.96
CA ASP A 363 -10.29 -13.18 8.05
C ASP A 363 -8.78 -12.99 7.84
N VAL A 364 -8.34 -11.73 7.72
CA VAL A 364 -6.93 -11.38 7.55
C VAL A 364 -6.11 -11.72 8.80
N VAL A 365 -6.63 -11.43 9.99
CA VAL A 365 -5.99 -11.77 11.27
C VAL A 365 -5.85 -13.29 11.41
N GLU A 366 -6.92 -14.04 11.14
CA GLU A 366 -6.91 -15.50 11.18
C GLU A 366 -5.91 -16.09 10.16
N MET A 367 -5.85 -15.52 8.96
CA MET A 367 -4.87 -15.91 7.95
C MET A 367 -3.44 -15.65 8.41
N ALA A 368 -3.15 -14.45 8.94
CA ALA A 368 -1.83 -14.04 9.40
C ALA A 368 -1.25 -15.01 10.44
N GLN A 369 -2.08 -15.40 11.40
CA GLN A 369 -1.72 -16.36 12.44
C GLN A 369 -1.52 -17.77 11.88
N ALA A 370 -2.45 -18.25 11.06
CA ALA A 370 -2.39 -19.59 10.48
C ALA A 370 -1.19 -19.80 9.53
N CYS A 371 -0.74 -18.72 8.86
CA CYS A 371 0.32 -18.77 7.86
C CYS A 371 1.70 -18.38 8.41
N ASN A 372 1.84 -18.11 9.72
CA ASN A 372 3.09 -17.67 10.33
C ASN A 372 3.68 -16.42 9.64
N ILE A 373 2.83 -15.44 9.32
CA ILE A 373 3.24 -14.18 8.68
C ILE A 373 3.90 -13.28 9.72
N ARG A 374 5.09 -12.75 9.42
CA ARG A 374 5.84 -11.90 10.36
C ARG A 374 5.25 -10.49 10.49
N ARG A 375 4.86 -9.87 9.38
CA ARG A 375 4.24 -8.53 9.35
C ARG A 375 3.06 -8.51 8.40
N THR A 376 1.88 -8.14 8.88
CA THR A 376 0.67 -8.04 8.09
C THR A 376 0.17 -6.59 8.11
N TYR A 377 -0.02 -6.03 6.92
CA TYR A 377 -0.56 -4.69 6.71
C TYR A 377 -1.93 -4.80 6.05
N ILE A 378 -2.95 -4.31 6.74
CA ILE A 378 -4.34 -4.41 6.30
C ILE A 378 -4.76 -3.07 5.66
N GLY A 379 -5.00 -3.07 4.35
CA GLY A 379 -5.33 -1.85 3.59
C GLY A 379 -6.71 -1.88 2.94
N HIS A 380 -6.85 -1.10 1.87
CA HIS A 380 -8.10 -0.96 1.12
C HIS A 380 -9.27 -0.48 1.99
N HIS A 381 -9.00 0.51 2.85
CA HIS A 381 -9.95 0.98 3.84
C HIS A 381 -11.25 1.46 3.18
N ASP A 382 -12.41 1.20 3.79
CA ASP A 382 -13.68 1.69 3.25
C ASP A 382 -13.70 3.24 3.23
N PRO A 383 -14.11 3.88 2.11
CA PRO A 383 -14.14 5.34 2.00
C PRO A 383 -15.02 6.06 3.02
N SER A 384 -16.02 5.36 3.57
CA SER A 384 -16.96 5.91 4.55
C SER A 384 -16.45 5.78 5.98
N ARG A 385 -15.44 4.94 6.22
CA ARG A 385 -14.88 4.73 7.56
C ARG A 385 -14.10 5.96 8.02
N SER A 386 -14.50 6.52 9.16
CA SER A 386 -13.86 7.71 9.71
C SER A 386 -12.41 7.44 10.11
N TRP A 387 -11.60 8.50 10.23
CA TRP A 387 -10.23 8.33 10.70
C TRP A 387 -10.18 7.78 12.13
N GLN A 388 -11.12 8.22 12.99
CA GLN A 388 -11.20 7.76 14.37
C GLN A 388 -11.47 6.25 14.46
N GLU A 389 -12.40 5.72 13.66
CA GLU A 389 -12.64 4.28 13.61
C GLU A 389 -11.43 3.50 13.10
N LYS A 390 -10.67 4.05 12.14
CA LYS A 390 -9.42 3.43 11.68
C LYS A 390 -8.36 3.38 12.79
N VAL A 391 -8.25 4.42 13.62
CA VAL A 391 -7.38 4.40 14.81
C VAL A 391 -7.82 3.33 15.80
N GLU A 392 -9.12 3.24 16.09
CA GLU A 392 -9.67 2.25 17.03
C GLU A 392 -9.44 0.81 16.55
N ILE A 393 -9.58 0.56 15.24
CA ILE A 393 -9.25 -0.72 14.63
C ILE A 393 -7.75 -1.01 14.72
N ASP A 394 -6.88 -0.05 14.38
CA ASP A 394 -5.42 -0.24 14.50
C ASP A 394 -4.99 -0.53 15.95
N GLU A 395 -5.62 0.12 16.93
CA GLU A 395 -5.41 -0.15 18.36
C GLU A 395 -5.91 -1.53 18.78
N MET A 396 -7.05 -1.98 18.23
CA MET A 396 -7.56 -3.34 18.44
C MET A 396 -6.60 -4.40 17.87
N LEU A 397 -6.06 -4.18 16.67
CA LEU A 397 -5.15 -5.12 16.00
C LEU A 397 -3.88 -5.40 16.81
N LYS A 398 -3.39 -4.42 17.60
CA LYS A 398 -2.25 -4.61 18.49
C LYS A 398 -2.43 -5.74 19.51
N GLN A 399 -3.67 -6.08 19.85
CA GLN A 399 -3.99 -7.18 20.77
C GLN A 399 -3.73 -8.57 20.14
N HIS A 400 -3.63 -8.63 18.81
CA HIS A 400 -3.32 -9.84 18.06
C HIS A 400 -1.82 -9.98 17.72
N CYS A 401 -1.00 -8.98 18.07
CA CYS A 401 0.43 -9.02 17.87
C CYS A 401 1.13 -9.92 18.90
N THR A 402 2.21 -10.57 18.47
CA THR A 402 3.16 -11.31 19.31
C THR A 402 4.57 -10.78 19.07
N ASP A 403 5.57 -11.30 19.77
CA ASP A 403 6.98 -10.92 19.55
C ASP A 403 7.44 -11.21 18.11
N ASP A 404 6.87 -12.23 17.47
CA ASP A 404 7.26 -12.69 16.14
C ASP A 404 6.28 -12.27 15.02
N GLN A 405 5.06 -11.83 15.36
CA GLN A 405 4.02 -11.46 14.41
C GLN A 405 3.42 -10.09 14.71
N HIS A 406 3.49 -9.17 13.75
CA HIS A 406 2.90 -7.85 13.84
C HIS A 406 1.74 -7.69 12.85
N ILE A 407 0.61 -7.15 13.31
CA ILE A 407 -0.56 -6.87 12.48
C ILE A 407 -1.01 -5.43 12.75
N GLU A 408 -1.11 -4.64 11.69
CA GLU A 408 -1.56 -3.26 11.77
C GLU A 408 -2.34 -2.85 10.50
N LEU A 409 -3.10 -1.76 10.59
CA LEU A 409 -3.66 -1.14 9.41
C LEU A 409 -2.55 -0.49 8.59
N ALA A 410 -2.59 -0.69 7.28
CA ALA A 410 -1.68 -0.07 6.33
C ALA A 410 -1.86 1.45 6.35
N LYS A 411 -0.72 2.15 6.45
CA LYS A 411 -0.63 3.62 6.45
C LYS A 411 0.02 4.06 5.15
N GLY A 412 -0.49 5.13 4.55
CA GLY A 412 0.16 5.76 3.40
C GLY A 412 1.57 6.22 3.79
N GLU A 413 2.47 6.21 2.80
CA GLU A 413 3.88 6.61 2.95
C GLU A 413 4.72 5.68 3.85
N THR A 414 4.19 4.49 4.19
CA THR A 414 4.96 3.47 4.92
C THR A 414 6.13 2.99 4.06
N VAL A 415 7.31 2.88 4.67
CA VAL A 415 8.51 2.30 4.06
C VAL A 415 8.99 1.13 4.90
N ILE A 416 9.20 -0.03 4.25
CA ILE A 416 9.62 -1.26 4.90
C ILE A 416 10.92 -1.73 4.26
N ASP A 417 12.00 -1.78 5.04
CA ASP A 417 13.22 -2.49 4.67
C ASP A 417 13.14 -3.96 5.14
N LEU A 418 13.50 -4.88 4.26
CA LEU A 418 13.49 -6.34 4.48
C LEU A 418 14.87 -6.97 4.45
#